data_AF-A0A7H0F0E4-F1
#
_entry.id   AF-A0A7H0F0E4-F1
#
_cell.length_a   1.000
_cell.length_b   1.000
_cell.length_c   1.000
_cell.angle_alpha   90.00
_cell.angle_beta   90.00
_cell.angle_gamma   90.00
#
_symmetry.space_group_name_H-M   'P 1'
#
loop_
_entity.id
_entity.type
_entity.pdbx_description
1 polymer ?
#
loop_
_entity_poly.entity_id
_entity_poly.type
_entity_poly.pdbx_seq_one_letter_code
_entity_poly.pdbx_strand_id
1 'polypeptide(L)'
;MIPDKFEQKQELENVDITFQHIQIQQIIHAIIAGKYAWACILFISFSGRDPLRYIPEEVYNKLVRDDFPLVPTSRELTTDKK
;
A
#
# COMPACT_ATOMS: atom_id res chain seq x y z
N MET A 1 24.12 -0.57 -16.27
CA MET A 1 23.64 -1.90 -15.88
C MET A 1 22.40 -1.71 -15.02
N ILE A 2 21.25 -1.47 -15.67
CA ILE A 2 19.94 -1.47 -15.02
C ILE A 2 19.44 -2.91 -15.21
N PRO A 3 19.07 -3.64 -14.14
CA PRO A 3 18.51 -4.97 -14.34
C PRO A 3 17.19 -4.85 -15.10
N ASP A 4 17.24 -5.40 -16.30
CA ASP A 4 16.28 -5.46 -17.40
C ASP A 4 15.06 -6.36 -17.10
N LYS A 5 14.53 -6.35 -15.87
CA LYS A 5 13.34 -7.17 -15.53
C LYS A 5 12.41 -6.45 -14.57
N PHE A 6 11.64 -5.53 -15.12
CA PHE A 6 10.29 -5.26 -14.62
C PHE A 6 9.29 -5.59 -15.73
N GLU A 7 9.37 -6.80 -16.28
CA GLU A 7 8.32 -7.34 -17.15
C GLU A 7 7.08 -7.65 -16.29
N GLN A 8 6.31 -6.60 -16.00
CA GLN A 8 4.92 -6.73 -15.61
C GLN A 8 4.13 -7.19 -16.84
N LYS A 9 4.10 -8.51 -17.01
CA LYS A 9 3.05 -9.24 -17.72
C LYS A 9 1.72 -9.00 -16.98
N GLN A 10 1.14 -7.85 -17.21
CA GLN A 10 -0.21 -7.52 -16.79
C GLN A 10 -1.13 -8.03 -17.90
N GLU A 11 -1.58 -9.27 -17.77
CA GLU A 11 -2.77 -9.71 -18.48
C GLU A 11 -3.87 -8.70 -18.18
N LEU A 12 -4.30 -7.98 -19.21
CA LEU A 12 -5.42 -7.06 -19.18
C LEU A 12 -6.70 -7.90 -19.14
N GLU A 13 -6.91 -8.57 -18.00
CA GLU A 13 -8.19 -9.14 -17.67
C GLU A 13 -9.19 -7.98 -17.62
N ASN A 14 -10.33 -8.13 -18.30
CA ASN A 14 -11.40 -7.13 -18.30
C ASN A 14 -11.96 -7.04 -16.88
N VAL A 15 -11.37 -6.16 -16.07
CA VAL A 15 -11.80 -5.96 -14.69
C VAL A 15 -12.88 -4.89 -14.71
N ASP A 16 -14.13 -5.33 -14.66
CA ASP A 16 -15.25 -4.47 -14.34
C ASP A 16 -15.13 -4.09 -12.85
N ILE A 17 -14.38 -3.01 -12.58
CA ILE A 17 -14.12 -2.56 -11.21
C ILE A 17 -15.30 -1.69 -10.79
N THR A 18 -16.30 -2.31 -10.17
CA THR A 18 -17.38 -1.56 -9.51
C THR A 18 -16.94 -1.20 -8.10
N PHE A 19 -16.56 0.06 -7.88
CA PHE A 19 -16.29 0.59 -6.55
C PHE A 19 -17.55 1.10 -5.88
N GLN A 20 -17.71 0.78 -4.60
CA GLN A 20 -18.74 1.41 -3.77
C GLN A 20 -18.38 2.88 -3.51
N HIS A 21 -19.38 3.75 -3.37
CA HIS A 21 -19.16 5.18 -3.10
C HIS A 21 -18.23 5.41 -1.90
N ILE A 22 -18.37 4.61 -0.84
CA ILE A 22 -17.50 4.69 0.34
C ILE A 22 -16.02 4.36 0.04
N GLN A 23 -15.76 3.40 -0.85
CA GLN A 23 -14.39 3.02 -1.23
C GLN A 23 -13.72 4.15 -2.02
N ILE A 24 -14.47 4.78 -2.92
CA ILE A 24 -14.00 5.96 -3.66
C ILE A 24 -13.68 7.11 -2.69
N GLN A 25 -14.55 7.38 -1.72
CA GLN A 25 -14.31 8.43 -0.72
C GLN A 25 -13.04 8.16 0.10
N GLN A 26 -12.76 6.90 0.46
CA GLN A 26 -11.52 6.52 1.14
C GLN A 26 -10.28 6.77 0.27
N ILE A 27 -10.33 6.44 -1.02
CA ILE A 27 -9.25 6.73 -1.97
C ILE A 27 -9.04 8.26 -2.09
N ILE A 28 -10.11 9.02 -2.26
CA ILE A 28 -10.05 10.48 -2.38
C ILE A 28 -9.46 11.11 -1.11
N HIS A 29 -9.87 10.66 0.08
CA HIS A 29 -9.29 11.14 1.33
C HIS A 29 -7.79 10.87 1.43
N ALA A 30 -7.32 9.69 0.98
CA ALA A 30 -5.89 9.39 0.94
C ALA A 30 -5.13 10.32 -0.02
N ILE A 31 -5.74 10.66 -1.18
CA ILE A 31 -5.17 11.62 -2.14
C ILE A 31 -5.09 13.02 -1.53
N ILE A 32 -6.15 13.50 -0.88
CA ILE A 32 -6.18 14.81 -0.21
C ILE A 32 -5.14 14.88 0.91
N ALA A 33 -4.91 13.77 1.61
CA ALA A 33 -3.87 13.65 2.64
C ALA A 33 -2.43 13.61 2.06
N GLY A 34 -2.26 13.64 0.73
CA GLY A 34 -0.95 13.53 0.06
C GLY A 34 -0.37 12.12 0.05
N LYS A 35 -1.16 11.11 0.43
CA LYS A 35 -0.72 9.73 0.59
C LYS A 35 -1.04 8.91 -0.66
N TYR A 36 -0.38 9.26 -1.77
CA TYR A 36 -0.61 8.66 -3.08
C TYR A 36 -0.33 7.15 -3.10
N ALA A 37 0.72 6.70 -2.40
CA ALA A 37 1.06 5.28 -2.32
C ALA A 37 -0.04 4.47 -1.60
N TRP A 38 -0.64 5.03 -0.55
CA TRP A 38 -1.78 4.44 0.15
C TRP A 38 -3.04 4.42 -0.73
N ALA A 39 -3.29 5.50 -1.48
CA ALA A 39 -4.39 5.54 -2.44
C ALA A 39 -4.27 4.42 -3.50
N CYS A 40 -3.05 4.15 -3.99
CA CYS A 40 -2.78 3.04 -4.90
C CYS A 40 -3.05 1.68 -4.25
N ILE A 41 -2.66 1.48 -2.98
CA ILE A 41 -2.96 0.25 -2.23
C ILE A 41 -4.48 0.04 -2.11
N LEU A 42 -5.22 1.09 -1.74
CA LEU A 42 -6.67 1.05 -1.63
C LEU A 42 -7.32 0.71 -2.98
N PHE A 43 -6.84 1.33 -4.06
CA PHE A 43 -7.33 1.06 -5.41
C PHE A 43 -7.14 -0.41 -5.81
N ILE A 44 -5.95 -0.97 -5.57
CA ILE A 44 -5.67 -2.38 -5.89
C ILE A 44 -6.52 -3.31 -5.02
N SER A 45 -6.58 -3.04 -3.72
CA SER A 45 -7.33 -3.86 -2.75
C SER A 45 -8.83 -3.88 -3.05
N PHE A 46 -9.41 -2.72 -3.36
CA PHE A 46 -10.83 -2.62 -3.72
C PHE A 46 -11.12 -3.19 -5.12
N SER A 47 -10.12 -3.25 -6.00
CA SER A 47 -10.24 -3.94 -7.30
C SER A 47 -10.24 -5.47 -7.19
N GLY A 48 -10.19 -6.04 -5.98
CA GLY A 48 -10.17 -7.48 -5.75
C GLY A 48 -8.84 -8.14 -6.11
N ARG A 49 -7.78 -7.34 -6.29
CA ARG A 49 -6.44 -7.81 -6.62
C ARG A 49 -5.55 -7.83 -5.39
N ASP A 50 -4.60 -8.75 -5.42
CA ASP A 50 -3.60 -8.85 -4.37
C ASP A 50 -2.56 -7.72 -4.49
N PRO A 51 -2.44 -6.82 -3.49
CA PRO A 51 -1.51 -5.70 -3.53
C PRO A 51 -0.03 -6.13 -3.47
N LEU A 52 0.32 -7.30 -2.95
CA LEU A 52 1.69 -7.81 -2.92
C LEU A 52 2.18 -8.22 -4.32
N ARG A 53 1.25 -8.44 -5.27
CA ARG A 53 1.59 -8.70 -6.68
C ARG A 53 2.10 -7.45 -7.40
N TYR A 54 1.76 -6.26 -6.90
CA TYR A 54 2.10 -4.98 -7.52
C TYR A 54 3.14 -4.19 -6.72
N ILE A 55 3.15 -4.38 -5.40
CA ILE A 55 4.00 -3.64 -4.46
C ILE A 55 4.88 -4.66 -3.72
N PRO A 56 6.21 -4.45 -3.68
CA PRO A 56 7.09 -5.29 -2.87
C PRO A 56 6.65 -5.33 -1.41
N GLU A 57 6.71 -6.49 -0.79
CA GLU A 57 6.20 -6.71 0.58
C GLU A 57 6.78 -5.73 1.61
N GLU A 58 8.08 -5.39 1.50
CA GLU A 58 8.72 -4.41 2.38
C GLU A 58 8.08 -3.01 2.26
N VAL A 59 7.71 -2.61 1.04
CA VAL A 59 7.09 -1.33 0.74
C VAL A 59 5.64 -1.33 1.22
N TYR A 60 4.90 -2.41 0.96
CA TYR A 60 3.54 -2.60 1.44
C TYR A 60 3.48 -2.53 2.97
N ASN A 61 4.33 -3.30 3.65
CA ASN A 61 4.42 -3.31 5.10
C ASN A 61 4.81 -1.94 5.66
N LYS A 62 5.74 -1.22 5.03
CA LYS A 62 6.10 0.13 5.48
C LYS A 62 4.93 1.09 5.35
N LEU A 63 4.22 1.08 4.22
CA LEU A 63 3.06 1.93 3.97
C LEU A 63 1.94 1.64 4.96
N VAL A 64 1.58 0.37 5.18
CA VAL A 64 0.55 -0.02 6.14
C VAL A 64 0.91 0.46 7.54
N ARG A 65 2.18 0.39 7.96
CA ARG A 65 2.61 0.83 9.30
C ARG A 65 2.62 2.35 9.48
N ASP A 66 2.80 3.10 8.40
CA ASP A 66 2.79 4.56 8.40
C ASP A 66 1.36 5.12 8.33
N ASP A 67 0.46 4.40 7.66
CA ASP A 67 -0.95 4.78 7.45
C ASP A 67 -1.92 4.23 8.50
N PHE A 68 -1.71 3.00 8.99
CA PHE A 68 -2.33 2.57 10.23
C PHE A 68 -1.49 3.14 11.38
N PRO A 69 -2.07 3.93 12.29
CA PRO A 69 -1.41 4.22 13.55
C PRO A 69 -1.30 2.90 14.31
N LEU A 70 -0.22 2.17 14.04
CA LEU A 70 0.23 1.10 14.89
C LEU A 70 0.32 1.73 16.28
N VAL A 71 -0.50 1.22 17.19
CA VAL A 71 -0.25 1.32 18.63
C VAL A 71 1.26 1.18 18.81
N PRO A 72 1.93 2.14 19.47
CA PRO A 72 3.36 2.08 19.63
C PRO A 72 3.69 0.78 20.34
N THR A 73 4.20 -0.21 19.61
CA THR A 73 4.93 -1.30 20.22
C THR A 73 6.19 -0.65 20.75
N SER A 74 6.17 -0.35 22.05
CA SER A 74 7.33 0.07 22.82
C SER A 74 8.52 -0.81 22.44
N ARG A 75 9.42 -0.27 21.63
CA ARG A 75 10.82 -0.72 21.60
C ARG A 75 11.60 0.35 22.34
N GLU A 76 11.49 0.29 23.65
CA GLU A 76 12.41 0.94 24.57
C GLU A 76 13.77 0.29 24.38
N LEU A 77 14.67 0.98 23.68
CA LEU A 77 16.11 0.72 23.69
C LEU A 77 16.68 1.51 24.87
N THR A 78 16.83 0.87 26.03
CA THR A 78 17.69 1.36 27.11
C THR A 78 18.90 0.45 27.24
N THR A 79 19.88 0.64 26.36
CA THR A 79 21.26 0.24 26.65
C THR A 79 21.93 1.43 27.35
N ASP A 80 21.83 1.48 28.68
CA ASP A 80 22.77 2.24 29.52
C ASP A 80 23.42 1.24 30.49
N LYS A 81 24.65 0.85 30.18
CA LYS A 81 25.56 0.22 31.14
C LYS A 81 26.73 1.17 31.34
N LYS A 82 26.63 1.91 32.43
CA LYS A 82 27.70 2.59 33.15
C LYS A 82 28.80 1.63 33.60
#